data_AF-A0A964QFQ4-F1
#
_entry.id   AF-A0A964QFQ4-F1
#
_cell.length_a   1.000
_cell.length_b   1.000
_cell.length_c   1.000
_cell.angle_alpha   90.00
_cell.angle_beta   90.00
_cell.angle_gamma   90.00
#
_symmetry.space_group_name_H-M   'P 1'
#
loop_
_entity.id
_entity.type
_entity.pdbx_description
1 polymer ?
#
loop_
_entity_poly.entity_id
_entity_poly.type
_entity_poly.pdbx_seq_one_letter_code
_entity_poly.pdbx_strand_id
1 'polypeptide(L)'
;MPMKKKTENNAVRVSKKPKAKQSLRKVTMKKSLPAAKNTLTKPVSAKRQFHLGIHLLIAGSAIAVLILLGIVDRVTFSTLRSRASESMPITIGLEHRNPLSVSLVIARKNEVGYASILSGSDEQIRISVPSEWKRVEVSGAPLSAFAQDIPAIGYTRWTLPPGAGIKMTLDDVPSSLFFESASASTTEINLRTIDLKGLPETETQVILLKDRALATLWGSDEE
;
A
#
# COMPACT_ATOMS: atom_id res chain seq x y z
N MET A 1 -34.41 -26.18 -42.49
CA MET A 1 -33.67 -27.46 -42.46
C MET A 1 -33.08 -27.66 -41.06
N PRO A 2 -33.46 -28.70 -40.30
CA PRO A 2 -32.89 -28.95 -38.98
C PRO A 2 -31.85 -30.08 -39.02
N MET A 3 -30.71 -29.91 -38.36
CA MET A 3 -29.82 -31.01 -38.01
C MET A 3 -29.62 -31.13 -36.50
N LYS A 4 -29.76 -32.38 -36.05
CA LYS A 4 -29.74 -32.87 -34.66
C LYS A 4 -28.36 -33.43 -34.30
N LYS A 5 -28.05 -33.31 -33.00
CA LYS A 5 -27.33 -34.25 -32.10
C LYS A 5 -25.83 -34.52 -32.33
N LYS A 6 -25.04 -34.37 -31.25
CA LYS A 6 -24.61 -35.51 -30.43
C LYS A 6 -24.03 -35.09 -29.06
N THR A 7 -24.38 -35.88 -28.06
CA THR A 7 -23.94 -35.90 -26.66
C THR A 7 -22.76 -36.86 -26.51
N GLU A 8 -21.80 -36.60 -25.62
CA GLU A 8 -21.13 -37.69 -24.89
C GLU A 8 -20.60 -37.26 -23.53
N ASN A 9 -20.87 -38.11 -22.54
CA ASN A 9 -20.53 -38.03 -21.13
C ASN A 9 -19.09 -38.54 -20.89
N ASN A 10 -18.43 -38.12 -19.81
CA ASN A 10 -17.77 -39.11 -18.96
C ASN A 10 -17.61 -38.68 -17.50
N ALA A 11 -17.74 -39.67 -16.63
CA ALA A 11 -17.95 -39.55 -15.19
C ALA A 11 -16.75 -40.08 -14.38
N VAL A 12 -16.50 -39.43 -13.23
CA VAL A 12 -16.14 -40.00 -11.90
C VAL A 12 -14.92 -40.92 -11.76
N ARG A 13 -13.97 -40.54 -10.90
CA ARG A 13 -13.45 -41.45 -9.86
C ARG A 13 -12.91 -40.76 -8.60
N VAL A 14 -13.29 -41.37 -7.49
CA VAL A 14 -13.11 -41.03 -6.07
C VAL A 14 -11.84 -41.71 -5.50
N SER A 15 -11.45 -41.30 -4.27
CA SER A 15 -10.71 -42.07 -3.23
C SER A 15 -9.20 -41.77 -3.14
N LYS A 16 -8.49 -41.64 -2.00
CA LYS A 16 -8.73 -41.87 -0.55
C LYS A 16 -7.55 -41.25 0.24
N LYS A 17 -7.79 -40.70 1.44
CA LYS A 17 -6.82 -40.56 2.57
C LYS A 17 -6.70 -41.93 3.30
N PRO A 18 -5.63 -42.30 4.06
CA PRO A 18 -5.51 -41.89 5.49
C PRO A 18 -4.12 -41.95 6.22
N LYS A 19 -4.10 -41.34 7.44
CA LYS A 19 -3.40 -41.65 8.72
C LYS A 19 -1.84 -41.55 8.80
N ALA A 20 -1.25 -40.67 9.64
CA ALA A 20 -1.19 -40.57 11.12
C ALA A 20 -0.18 -41.52 11.80
N LYS A 21 0.79 -40.96 12.55
CA LYS A 21 1.48 -41.62 13.69
C LYS A 21 2.07 -40.57 14.64
N GLN A 22 1.43 -40.40 15.79
CA GLN A 22 1.98 -39.81 17.02
C GLN A 22 2.87 -40.84 17.72
N SER A 23 3.93 -40.37 18.40
CA SER A 23 4.72 -41.15 19.34
C SER A 23 4.90 -40.36 20.63
N LEU A 24 4.34 -40.91 21.72
CA LEU A 24 4.47 -40.50 23.12
C LEU A 24 5.66 -41.21 23.76
N ARG A 25 6.34 -40.55 24.71
CA ARG A 25 7.00 -41.07 25.95
C ARG A 25 8.08 -40.06 26.39
N LYS A 26 8.37 -39.79 27.65
CA LYS A 26 7.89 -40.22 28.98
C LYS A 26 8.46 -39.22 29.99
N VAL A 27 7.69 -38.88 31.01
CA VAL A 27 8.11 -38.11 32.19
C VAL A 27 8.86 -39.04 33.16
N THR A 28 9.94 -38.56 33.79
CA THR A 28 10.36 -39.02 35.13
C THR A 28 11.05 -37.88 35.88
N MET A 29 10.43 -37.41 36.97
CA MET A 29 11.06 -36.58 38.00
C MET A 29 11.94 -37.43 38.93
N LYS A 30 13.05 -36.88 39.42
CA LYS A 30 13.60 -37.24 40.73
C LYS A 30 14.07 -36.00 41.50
N LYS A 31 13.54 -35.90 42.71
CA LYS A 31 13.76 -34.90 43.75
C LYS A 31 14.66 -35.55 44.81
N SER A 32 15.75 -34.89 45.22
CA SER A 32 16.39 -35.15 46.52
C SER A 32 17.39 -34.05 46.88
N LEU A 33 17.08 -33.32 47.94
CA LEU A 33 17.97 -32.69 48.93
C LEU A 33 17.59 -33.37 50.27
N PRO A 34 18.43 -33.41 51.34
CA PRO A 34 19.20 -32.26 51.84
C PRO A 34 20.52 -32.57 52.61
N ALA A 35 21.10 -31.48 53.17
CA ALA A 35 21.93 -31.37 54.38
C ALA A 35 23.37 -31.94 54.33
N ALA A 36 24.38 -31.42 55.01
CA ALA A 36 24.70 -30.16 55.70
C ALA A 36 26.14 -30.35 56.24
N LYS A 37 26.96 -29.31 56.34
CA LYS A 37 27.76 -28.94 57.54
C LYS A 37 28.95 -28.03 57.22
N ASN A 38 29.11 -27.10 58.16
CA ASN A 38 30.03 -25.98 58.26
C ASN A 38 31.51 -26.36 58.28
N THR A 39 32.38 -25.46 57.79
CA THR A 39 33.64 -25.15 58.47
C THR A 39 33.98 -23.67 58.35
N LEU A 40 34.33 -23.13 59.51
CA LEU A 40 34.69 -21.74 59.82
C LEU A 40 36.20 -21.57 59.59
N THR A 41 36.62 -20.60 58.78
CA THR A 41 38.02 -20.13 58.76
C THR A 41 38.09 -18.60 58.84
N LYS A 42 39.05 -18.16 59.66
CA LYS A 42 39.24 -16.81 60.21
C LYS A 42 39.63 -15.75 59.15
N PRO A 43 39.46 -14.45 59.44
CA PRO A 43 39.66 -13.38 58.47
C PRO A 43 41.15 -13.04 58.32
N VAL A 44 41.61 -12.95 57.07
CA VAL A 44 42.86 -12.26 56.71
C VAL A 44 42.50 -10.83 56.33
N SER A 45 42.95 -9.89 57.15
CA SER A 45 42.93 -8.47 56.84
C SER A 45 43.87 -8.18 55.68
N ALA A 46 43.35 -7.63 54.58
CA ALA A 46 44.13 -6.97 53.55
C ALA A 46 43.44 -5.68 53.12
N LYS A 47 44.04 -4.55 53.48
CA LYS A 47 43.75 -3.22 52.91
C LYS A 47 43.81 -3.30 51.37
N ARG A 48 42.73 -2.96 50.67
CA ARG A 48 42.75 -2.24 49.39
C ARG A 48 41.53 -1.32 49.28
N GLN A 49 41.60 -0.21 50.03
CA GLN A 49 40.96 1.04 49.61
C GLN A 49 41.62 1.47 48.27
N PHE A 50 40.89 2.17 47.39
CA PHE A 50 41.27 2.65 46.05
C PHE A 50 40.85 1.86 44.79
N HIS A 51 39.70 1.18 44.79
CA HIS A 51 39.05 0.79 43.52
C HIS A 51 37.70 1.47 43.27
N LEU A 52 36.98 1.90 44.32
CA LEU A 52 35.65 2.49 44.15
C LEU A 52 35.66 3.84 43.42
N GLY A 53 36.65 4.71 43.70
CA GLY A 53 36.75 6.03 43.07
C GLY A 53 37.09 5.97 41.57
N ILE A 54 37.92 5.01 41.17
CA ILE A 54 38.28 4.81 39.76
C ILE A 54 37.08 4.25 38.97
N HIS A 55 36.33 3.30 39.53
CA HIS A 55 35.11 2.80 38.89
C HIS A 55 34.00 3.85 38.79
N LEU A 56 33.86 4.74 39.78
CA LEU A 56 32.93 5.88 39.71
C LEU A 56 33.30 6.88 38.62
N LEU A 57 34.59 7.17 38.43
CA LEU A 57 35.06 8.05 37.36
C LEU A 57 34.84 7.45 35.97
N ILE A 58 35.10 6.15 35.80
CA ILE A 58 34.87 5.45 34.52
C ILE A 58 33.37 5.33 34.22
N ALA A 59 32.55 5.02 35.23
CA ALA A 59 31.09 4.96 35.05
C ALA A 59 30.51 6.34 34.72
N GLY A 60 30.98 7.40 35.39
CA GLY A 60 30.56 8.77 35.12
C GLY A 60 30.93 9.23 33.70
N SER A 61 32.14 8.92 33.24
CA SER A 61 32.57 9.28 31.88
C SER A 61 31.83 8.49 30.80
N ALA A 62 31.55 7.21 31.02
CA ALA A 62 30.75 6.40 30.09
C ALA A 62 29.32 6.93 29.95
N ILE A 63 28.67 7.32 31.05
CA ILE A 63 27.33 7.92 31.02
C ILE A 63 27.36 9.28 30.32
N ALA A 64 28.36 10.12 30.59
CA ALA A 64 28.50 11.42 29.93
C ALA A 64 28.67 11.27 28.40
N VAL A 65 29.48 10.30 27.95
CA VAL A 65 29.66 10.00 26.52
C VAL A 65 28.37 9.51 25.88
N LEU A 66 27.60 8.64 26.55
CA LEU A 66 26.30 8.17 26.05
C LEU A 66 25.26 9.27 25.97
N ILE A 67 25.23 10.20 26.94
CA ILE A 67 24.33 11.37 26.90
C ILE A 67 24.74 12.31 25.75
N LEU A 68 26.04 12.55 25.56
CA LEU A 68 26.53 13.41 24.48
C LEU A 68 26.22 12.81 23.10
N LEU A 69 26.46 11.51 22.92
CA LEU A 69 26.09 10.77 21.70
C LEU A 69 24.59 10.79 21.46
N GLY A 70 23.77 10.57 22.49
CA GLY A 70 22.31 10.64 22.37
C GLY A 70 21.79 12.04 21.98
N ILE A 71 22.44 13.12 22.43
CA ILE A 71 22.09 14.49 22.04
C ILE A 71 22.50 14.76 20.59
N VAL A 72 23.72 14.35 20.19
CA VAL A 72 24.19 14.49 18.80
C VAL A 72 23.33 13.67 17.84
N ASP A 73 22.97 12.44 18.20
CA ASP A 73 22.03 11.62 17.41
C ASP A 73 20.66 12.30 17.32
N ARG A 74 20.13 12.86 18.41
CA ARG A 74 18.81 13.51 18.37
C ARG A 74 18.79 14.73 17.45
N VAL A 75 19.87 15.50 17.38
CA VAL A 75 20.00 16.64 16.45
C VAL A 75 20.20 16.14 15.01
N THR A 76 21.02 15.11 14.80
CA THR A 76 21.35 14.57 13.46
C THR A 76 20.19 13.76 12.85
N PHE A 77 19.38 13.08 13.66
CA PHE A 77 18.18 12.37 13.20
C PHE A 77 16.94 13.27 13.11
N SER A 78 16.94 14.46 13.73
CA SER A 78 15.83 15.41 13.56
C SER A 78 15.70 15.91 12.12
N THR A 79 16.81 16.03 11.40
CA THR A 79 16.85 16.44 9.98
C THR A 79 16.48 15.32 9.01
N LEU A 80 16.50 14.05 9.46
CA LEU A 80 16.11 12.88 8.66
C LEU A 80 14.61 12.56 8.77
N ARG A 81 13.88 13.17 9.71
CA ARG A 81 12.46 12.89 9.95
C ARG A 81 11.52 13.54 8.92
N SER A 82 12.03 14.43 8.07
CA SER A 82 11.21 15.23 7.14
C SER A 82 11.20 14.73 5.70
N ARG A 83 11.82 13.59 5.37
CA ARG A 83 11.90 13.09 3.98
C ARG A 83 11.06 11.85 3.66
N ALA A 84 10.29 11.33 4.61
CA ALA A 84 9.51 10.09 4.43
C ALA A 84 8.00 10.37 4.29
N SER A 85 7.62 11.42 3.57
CA SER A 85 6.22 11.67 3.18
C SER A 85 6.11 11.93 1.68
N GLU A 86 6.81 11.15 0.87
CA GLU A 86 6.41 11.01 -0.53
C GLU A 86 5.12 10.17 -0.54
N SER A 87 3.99 10.83 -0.80
CA SER A 87 2.73 10.12 -1.01
C SER A 87 2.93 9.15 -2.16
N MET A 88 2.74 7.85 -1.93
CA MET A 88 2.84 6.88 -3.01
C MET A 88 1.85 7.23 -4.13
N PRO A 89 2.25 7.10 -5.40
CA PRO A 89 1.34 7.36 -6.51
C PRO A 89 0.13 6.43 -6.43
N ILE A 90 -1.05 7.00 -6.63
CA ILE A 90 -2.29 6.24 -6.72
C ILE A 90 -2.35 5.54 -8.08
N THR A 91 -2.71 4.25 -8.10
CA THR A 91 -2.84 3.50 -9.36
C THR A 91 -4.24 3.60 -9.94
N ILE A 92 -4.33 3.85 -11.25
CA ILE A 92 -5.55 3.73 -12.06
C ILE A 92 -5.34 2.63 -13.08
N GLY A 93 -6.09 1.55 -12.94
CA GLY A 93 -6.08 0.42 -13.87
C GLY A 93 -7.09 0.64 -15.00
N LEU A 94 -6.71 0.30 -16.23
CA LEU A 94 -7.55 0.37 -17.41
C LEU A 94 -7.60 -1.00 -18.09
N GLU A 95 -8.81 -1.45 -18.43
CA GLU A 95 -9.04 -2.67 -19.19
C GLU A 95 -10.02 -2.43 -20.34
N HIS A 96 -9.57 -2.79 -21.53
CA HIS A 96 -10.25 -2.59 -22.81
C HIS A 96 -9.74 -3.61 -23.85
N ARG A 97 -10.36 -3.70 -25.03
CA ARG A 97 -9.92 -4.61 -26.10
C ARG A 97 -9.39 -3.84 -27.30
N ASN A 98 -10.01 -2.72 -27.63
CA ASN A 98 -9.65 -1.86 -28.75
C ASN A 98 -8.82 -0.66 -28.27
N PRO A 99 -8.15 0.08 -29.16
CA PRO A 99 -7.53 1.35 -28.79
C PRO A 99 -8.52 2.27 -28.07
N LEU A 100 -8.11 2.85 -26.95
CA LEU A 100 -8.96 3.60 -26.04
C LEU A 100 -8.47 5.05 -25.93
N SER A 101 -9.39 6.02 -25.95
CA SER A 101 -9.13 7.38 -25.50
C SER A 101 -9.91 7.63 -24.20
N VAL A 102 -9.25 8.13 -23.16
CA VAL A 102 -9.87 8.50 -21.88
C VAL A 102 -9.62 9.98 -21.63
N SER A 103 -10.65 10.72 -21.31
CA SER A 103 -10.51 12.05 -20.71
C SER A 103 -10.60 11.92 -19.19
N LEU A 104 -9.53 12.31 -18.50
CA LEU A 104 -9.45 12.32 -17.05
C LEU A 104 -9.26 13.76 -16.58
N VAL A 105 -10.15 14.23 -15.70
CA VAL A 105 -9.98 15.49 -15.01
C VAL A 105 -9.74 15.20 -13.54
N ILE A 106 -8.67 15.75 -12.96
CA ILE A 106 -8.45 15.79 -11.52
C ILE A 106 -8.47 17.25 -11.08
N ALA A 107 -9.39 17.60 -10.19
CA ALA A 107 -9.47 18.93 -9.62
C ALA A 107 -9.28 18.85 -8.11
N ARG A 108 -8.59 19.84 -7.53
CA ARG A 108 -8.45 19.97 -6.07
C ARG A 108 -8.84 21.36 -5.59
N LYS A 109 -9.49 21.41 -4.43
CA LYS A 109 -9.73 22.64 -3.68
C LYS A 109 -9.54 22.33 -2.21
N ASN A 110 -8.53 22.95 -1.59
CA ASN A 110 -8.08 22.59 -0.25
C ASN A 110 -7.75 21.08 -0.18
N GLU A 111 -8.31 20.36 0.80
CA GLU A 111 -8.12 18.91 0.98
C GLU A 111 -9.14 18.06 0.21
N VAL A 112 -10.10 18.68 -0.51
CA VAL A 112 -11.13 17.94 -1.25
C VAL A 112 -10.75 17.85 -2.71
N GLY A 113 -10.78 16.64 -3.25
CA GLY A 113 -10.57 16.38 -4.67
C GLY A 113 -11.82 15.93 -5.40
N TYR A 114 -11.74 16.06 -6.72
CA TYR A 114 -12.74 15.62 -7.66
C TYR A 114 -12.07 14.96 -8.86
N ALA A 115 -12.58 13.80 -9.27
CA ALA A 115 -12.16 13.14 -10.50
C ALA A 115 -13.35 13.00 -11.45
N SER A 116 -13.12 13.23 -12.74
CA SER A 116 -14.06 12.92 -13.81
C SER A 116 -13.36 12.08 -14.84
N ILE A 117 -13.88 10.89 -15.10
CA ILE A 117 -13.37 9.95 -16.10
C ILE A 117 -14.43 9.79 -17.17
N LEU A 118 -14.07 10.06 -18.43
CA LEU A 118 -14.93 9.87 -19.58
C LEU A 118 -14.26 8.95 -20.58
N SER A 119 -14.95 7.87 -20.96
CA SER A 119 -14.50 6.98 -22.02
C SER A 119 -14.85 7.57 -23.38
N GLY A 120 -13.86 7.71 -24.25
CA GLY A 120 -14.02 8.02 -25.67
C GLY A 120 -14.21 6.77 -26.54
N SER A 121 -14.38 5.59 -25.94
CA SER A 121 -14.53 4.31 -26.65
C SER A 121 -15.98 3.98 -26.99
N ASP A 122 -16.17 3.27 -28.10
CA ASP A 122 -17.44 2.68 -28.54
C ASP A 122 -17.70 1.29 -27.94
N GLU A 123 -16.78 0.78 -27.13
CA GLU A 123 -16.94 -0.45 -26.37
C GLU A 123 -17.04 -0.22 -24.86
N GLN A 124 -17.53 -1.26 -24.16
CA GLN A 124 -17.49 -1.31 -22.71
C GLN A 124 -16.03 -1.43 -22.24
N ILE A 125 -15.66 -0.60 -21.26
CA ILE A 125 -14.34 -0.65 -20.62
C ILE A 125 -14.49 -0.91 -19.12
N ARG A 126 -13.38 -1.28 -18.48
CA ARG A 126 -13.30 -1.34 -17.03
C ARG A 126 -12.20 -0.44 -16.53
N ILE A 127 -12.49 0.25 -15.45
CA ILE A 127 -11.54 1.13 -14.76
C ILE A 127 -11.42 0.67 -13.32
N SER A 128 -10.20 0.61 -12.80
CA SER A 128 -9.91 0.33 -11.40
C SER A 128 -9.36 1.59 -10.77
N VAL A 129 -10.03 2.08 -9.73
CA VAL A 129 -9.65 3.28 -8.98
C VAL A 129 -9.59 2.95 -7.50
N PRO A 130 -8.93 3.75 -6.65
CA PRO A 130 -8.89 3.48 -5.22
C PRO A 130 -10.28 3.37 -4.60
N SER A 131 -10.40 2.49 -3.61
CA SER A 131 -11.68 2.17 -2.96
C SER A 131 -12.32 3.34 -2.21
N GLU A 132 -11.49 4.30 -1.81
CA GLU A 132 -11.86 5.54 -1.13
C GLU A 132 -12.43 6.60 -2.08
N TRP A 133 -12.26 6.43 -3.40
CA TRP A 133 -12.91 7.32 -4.37
C TRP A 133 -14.40 7.00 -4.42
N LYS A 134 -15.23 7.99 -4.08
CA LYS A 134 -16.69 7.80 -3.97
C LYS A 134 -17.35 8.31 -5.24
N ARG A 135 -18.10 7.43 -5.93
CA ARG A 135 -18.90 7.82 -7.09
C ARG A 135 -20.00 8.81 -6.70
N VAL A 136 -20.04 9.94 -7.37
CA VAL A 136 -21.07 10.98 -7.22
C VAL A 136 -22.08 10.90 -8.35
N GLU A 137 -21.60 10.81 -9.58
CA GLU A 137 -22.44 10.95 -10.77
C GLU A 137 -21.93 10.02 -11.88
N VAL A 138 -22.83 9.63 -12.77
CA VAL A 138 -22.54 8.92 -14.01
C VAL A 138 -23.17 9.67 -15.18
N SER A 139 -22.57 9.55 -16.36
CA SER A 139 -23.03 10.24 -17.57
C SER A 139 -22.88 9.35 -18.80
N GLY A 140 -23.58 9.69 -19.88
CA GLY A 140 -23.54 8.96 -21.16
C GLY A 140 -24.37 7.68 -21.22
N ALA A 141 -24.81 7.14 -20.08
CA ALA A 141 -25.68 5.96 -20.01
C ALA A 141 -26.56 5.95 -18.74
N PRO A 142 -27.64 5.16 -18.70
CA PRO A 142 -28.43 4.95 -17.47
C PRO A 142 -27.59 4.33 -16.35
N LEU A 143 -27.88 4.71 -15.10
CA LEU A 143 -27.15 4.21 -13.92
C LEU A 143 -27.11 2.67 -13.84
N SER A 144 -28.17 1.98 -14.28
CA SER A 144 -28.26 0.52 -14.28
C SER A 144 -27.26 -0.17 -15.23
N ALA A 145 -26.68 0.57 -16.19
CA ALA A 145 -25.69 0.04 -17.12
C ALA A 145 -24.26 0.04 -16.52
N PHE A 146 -24.05 0.74 -15.41
CA PHE A 146 -22.78 0.73 -14.69
C PHE A 146 -22.79 -0.42 -13.69
N ALA A 147 -21.69 -1.18 -13.66
CA ALA A 147 -21.50 -2.23 -12.67
C ALA A 147 -20.28 -1.92 -11.82
N GLN A 148 -20.40 -2.20 -10.52
CA GLN A 148 -19.30 -2.17 -9.58
C GLN A 148 -18.96 -3.62 -9.23
N ASP A 149 -17.73 -4.02 -9.50
CA ASP A 149 -17.23 -5.31 -9.02
C ASP A 149 -16.90 -5.22 -7.53
N ILE A 150 -16.86 -6.38 -6.86
CA ILE A 150 -16.45 -6.45 -5.45
C ILE A 150 -15.05 -5.84 -5.33
N PRO A 151 -14.84 -4.84 -4.44
CA PRO A 151 -13.53 -4.24 -4.26
C PRO A 151 -12.47 -5.31 -3.97
N ALA A 152 -11.41 -5.30 -4.77
CA ALA A 152 -10.22 -6.11 -4.54
C ALA A 152 -9.18 -5.22 -3.86
N ILE A 153 -8.49 -5.72 -2.84
CA ILE A 153 -7.48 -5.05 -1.98
C ILE A 153 -7.17 -3.59 -2.39
N GLY A 154 -7.90 -2.63 -1.81
CA GLY A 154 -7.66 -1.18 -1.98
C GLY A 154 -8.24 -0.52 -3.23
N TYR A 155 -8.87 -1.27 -4.14
CA TYR A 155 -9.41 -0.75 -5.40
C TYR A 155 -10.86 -1.15 -5.63
N THR A 156 -11.63 -0.25 -6.24
CA THR A 156 -12.95 -0.52 -6.81
C THR A 156 -12.85 -0.55 -8.32
N ARG A 157 -13.35 -1.64 -8.92
CA ARG A 157 -13.41 -1.80 -10.37
C ARG A 157 -14.81 -1.49 -10.88
N TRP A 158 -14.89 -0.50 -11.76
CA TRP A 158 -16.11 -0.04 -12.42
C TRP A 158 -16.14 -0.52 -13.86
N THR A 159 -17.29 -1.03 -14.28
CA THR A 159 -17.58 -1.32 -15.68
C THR A 159 -18.36 -0.13 -16.27
N LEU A 160 -17.80 0.50 -17.30
CA LEU A 160 -18.35 1.67 -17.97
C LEU A 160 -18.90 1.27 -19.35
N PRO A 161 -20.15 1.58 -19.67
CA PRO A 161 -20.68 1.43 -21.04
C PRO A 161 -19.92 2.27 -22.09
N PRO A 162 -20.13 1.99 -23.38
CA PRO A 162 -19.62 2.83 -24.47
C PRO A 162 -19.93 4.31 -24.28
N GLY A 163 -18.93 5.17 -24.48
CA GLY A 163 -19.06 6.63 -24.39
C GLY A 163 -19.44 7.17 -23.00
N ALA A 164 -19.46 6.32 -21.98
CA ALA A 164 -19.94 6.69 -20.65
C ALA A 164 -18.82 7.29 -19.78
N GLY A 165 -19.23 8.05 -18.78
CA GLY A 165 -18.32 8.66 -17.81
C GLY A 165 -18.80 8.52 -16.37
N ILE A 166 -17.85 8.63 -15.44
CA ILE A 166 -18.06 8.58 -14.00
C ILE A 166 -17.35 9.75 -13.34
N LYS A 167 -18.01 10.34 -12.34
CA LYS A 167 -17.47 11.44 -11.54
C LYS A 167 -17.40 11.01 -10.08
N MET A 168 -16.33 11.37 -9.40
CA MET A 168 -15.99 10.88 -8.07
C MET A 168 -15.45 12.00 -7.18
N THR A 169 -15.70 11.92 -5.88
CA THR A 169 -15.03 12.73 -4.86
C THR A 169 -13.86 11.96 -4.28
N LEU A 170 -12.78 12.69 -4.00
CA LEU A 170 -11.56 12.18 -3.40
C LEU A 170 -11.41 12.84 -2.03
N ASP A 171 -11.41 12.01 -0.99
CA ASP A 171 -11.14 12.48 0.38
C ASP A 171 -9.65 12.78 0.56
N ASP A 172 -8.78 12.10 -0.18
CA ASP A 172 -7.34 12.35 -0.25
C ASP A 172 -6.93 12.57 -1.72
N VAL A 173 -6.30 13.71 -2.00
CA VAL A 173 -5.96 14.12 -3.36
C VAL A 173 -4.52 13.70 -3.66
N PRO A 174 -4.30 12.78 -4.63
CA PRO A 174 -2.96 12.35 -4.96
C PRO A 174 -2.10 13.50 -5.49
N SER A 175 -0.79 13.40 -5.27
CA SER A 175 0.20 14.25 -5.96
C SER A 175 0.56 13.71 -7.35
N SER A 176 0.39 12.40 -7.55
CA SER A 176 0.72 11.70 -8.78
C SER A 176 -0.20 10.51 -9.02
N LEU A 177 -0.41 10.18 -10.28
CA LEU A 177 -1.17 9.02 -10.75
C LEU A 177 -0.27 8.07 -11.51
N PHE A 178 -0.36 6.80 -11.19
CA PHE A 178 0.23 5.72 -11.94
C PHE A 178 -0.86 5.03 -12.76
N PHE A 179 -0.74 5.05 -14.08
CA PHE A 179 -1.66 4.36 -14.97
C PHE A 179 -1.11 3.00 -15.33
N GLU A 180 -1.97 1.98 -15.28
CA GLU A 180 -1.65 0.62 -15.69
C GLU A 180 -2.71 0.13 -16.67
N SER A 181 -2.29 -0.48 -17.77
CA SER A 181 -3.16 -1.10 -18.77
C SER A 181 -3.00 -2.62 -18.71
N ALA A 182 -4.09 -3.35 -18.46
CA ALA A 182 -4.09 -4.81 -18.58
C ALA A 182 -4.32 -5.28 -20.03
N SER A 183 -4.34 -4.35 -20.98
CA SER A 183 -4.74 -4.58 -22.36
C SER A 183 -3.54 -4.56 -23.31
N ALA A 184 -3.59 -5.37 -24.36
CA ALA A 184 -2.57 -5.38 -25.41
C ALA A 184 -2.65 -4.17 -26.36
N SER A 185 -3.78 -3.45 -26.35
CA SER A 185 -4.05 -2.28 -27.18
C SER A 185 -3.57 -1.00 -26.50
N THR A 186 -3.26 0.02 -27.30
CA THR A 186 -2.80 1.33 -26.81
C THR A 186 -3.93 2.17 -26.24
N THR A 187 -3.61 2.98 -25.25
CA THR A 187 -4.53 3.95 -24.65
C THR A 187 -3.95 5.35 -24.70
N GLU A 188 -4.77 6.31 -25.09
CA GLU A 188 -4.49 7.74 -24.95
C GLU A 188 -5.24 8.25 -23.71
N ILE A 189 -4.53 8.92 -22.81
CA ILE A 189 -5.12 9.57 -21.64
C ILE A 189 -4.92 11.07 -21.79
N ASN A 190 -6.03 11.78 -21.96
CA ASN A 190 -6.10 13.23 -21.91
C ASN A 190 -6.34 13.65 -20.46
N LEU A 191 -5.24 13.88 -19.72
CA LEU A 191 -5.25 14.29 -18.33
C LEU A 191 -5.31 15.81 -18.23
N ARG A 192 -6.32 16.33 -17.55
CA ARG A 192 -6.43 17.73 -17.19
C ARG A 192 -6.42 17.86 -15.67
N THR A 193 -5.52 18.69 -15.16
CA THR A 193 -5.48 19.01 -13.72
C THR A 193 -5.96 20.42 -13.49
N ILE A 194 -6.67 20.64 -12.38
CA ILE A 194 -7.19 21.94 -11.99
C ILE A 194 -6.88 22.15 -10.51
N ASP A 195 -5.98 23.07 -10.21
CA ASP A 195 -5.64 23.44 -8.83
C ASP A 195 -6.35 24.72 -8.42
N LEU A 196 -7.15 24.64 -7.36
CA LEU A 196 -7.88 25.75 -6.77
C LEU A 196 -7.45 26.02 -5.31
N LYS A 197 -6.30 25.49 -4.85
CA LYS A 197 -5.74 25.82 -3.52
C LYS A 197 -5.26 27.28 -3.45
N GLY A 198 -4.70 27.79 -4.54
CA GLY A 198 -4.19 29.16 -4.65
C GLY A 198 -4.82 29.92 -5.81
N LEU A 199 -3.97 30.53 -6.66
CA LEU A 199 -4.42 31.03 -7.95
C LEU A 199 -4.86 29.84 -8.82
N PRO A 200 -6.00 29.93 -9.52
CA PRO A 200 -6.47 28.84 -10.38
C PRO A 200 -5.41 28.48 -11.42
N GLU A 201 -4.87 27.27 -11.32
CA GLU A 201 -3.95 26.71 -12.29
C GLU A 201 -4.63 25.56 -13.03
N THR A 202 -4.35 25.44 -14.32
CA THR A 202 -4.84 24.33 -15.13
C THR A 202 -3.73 23.82 -16.01
N GLU A 203 -3.46 22.52 -15.92
CA GLU A 203 -2.50 21.83 -16.77
C GLU A 203 -3.22 20.81 -17.63
N THR A 204 -2.68 20.53 -18.81
CA THR A 204 -3.18 19.46 -19.68
C THR A 204 -2.01 18.66 -20.21
N GLN A 205 -2.09 17.35 -20.02
CA GLN A 205 -1.08 16.38 -20.44
C GLN A 205 -1.76 15.30 -21.30
N VAL A 206 -1.09 14.88 -22.36
CA VAL A 206 -1.50 13.74 -23.19
C VAL A 206 -0.52 12.61 -22.94
N ILE A 207 -1.02 11.49 -22.44
CA ILE A 207 -0.22 10.32 -22.08
C ILE A 207 -0.56 9.17 -23.02
N LEU A 208 0.45 8.63 -23.68
CA LEU A 208 0.32 7.42 -24.50
C LEU A 208 0.72 6.20 -23.66
N LEU A 209 -0.27 5.40 -23.29
CA LEU A 209 -0.15 4.24 -22.42
C LEU A 209 -0.15 2.94 -23.24
N LYS A 210 0.89 2.13 -23.06
CA LYS A 210 0.93 0.75 -23.58
C LYS A 210 0.94 -0.30 -22.48
N ASP A 211 1.65 -0.05 -21.38
CA ASP A 211 1.73 -0.93 -20.21
C ASP A 211 1.52 -0.10 -18.95
N ARG A 212 2.44 0.84 -18.69
CA ARG A 212 2.41 1.71 -17.52
C ARG A 212 2.86 3.13 -17.83
N ALA A 213 2.36 4.11 -17.09
CA ALA A 213 2.83 5.50 -17.14
C ALA A 213 2.64 6.19 -15.79
N LEU A 214 3.54 7.09 -15.41
CA LEU A 214 3.41 7.95 -14.23
C LEU A 214 3.11 9.38 -14.70
N ALA A 215 2.14 10.03 -14.07
CA ALA A 215 1.82 11.44 -14.27
C ALA A 215 1.87 12.17 -12.94
N THR A 216 2.56 13.31 -12.92
CA THR A 216 2.54 14.23 -11.78
C THR A 216 1.37 15.19 -11.99
N LEU A 217 0.56 15.39 -10.95
CA LEU A 217 -0.69 16.16 -11.06
C LEU A 217 -0.51 17.66 -10.83
N TRP A 218 0.45 18.00 -9.99
CA TRP A 218 0.72 19.37 -9.56
C TRP A 218 2.18 19.66 -9.86
N GLY A 219 2.49 20.89 -10.29
CA GLY A 219 3.88 21.35 -10.34
C GLY A 219 4.54 21.11 -8.98
N SER A 220 5.85 20.90 -8.97
CA SER A 220 6.59 20.77 -7.71
C SER A 220 6.19 21.95 -6.82
N ASP A 221 5.50 21.66 -5.72
CA ASP A 221 5.28 22.61 -4.64
C ASP A 221 6.70 22.92 -4.10
N GLU A 222 7.44 23.80 -4.77
CA GLU A 222 8.69 24.36 -4.27
C GLU A 222 8.30 25.24 -3.08
N GLU A 223 8.38 24.64 -1.88
CA GLU A 223 8.37 25.36 -0.60
C GLU A 223 9.59 26.29 -0.46
#